data_AF-A0AAW4YB68-F1
#
_entry.id   AF-A0AAW4YB68-F1
#
_cell.length_a   1.000
_cell.length_b   1.000
_cell.length_c   1.000
_cell.angle_alpha   90.00
_cell.angle_beta   90.00
_cell.angle_gamma   90.00
#
_symmetry.space_group_name_H-M   'P 1'
#
loop_
_entity.id
_entity.type
_entity.pdbx_description
1 polymer ?
#
loop_
_entity_poly.entity_id
_entity_poly.type
_entity_poly.pdbx_seq_one_letter_code
_entity_poly.pdbx_strand_id
1 'polypeptide(L)'
;SERKTAIEAMNDSTTEEQQAAKDKVDQAVVTANADIDNAAANTDVDNAKATNEATIAAITPDANVKSTAKQAIADKVQAQETAIDANNGATTEEKNAAKQQVQTEKTTADAAIDGAHSNAEVEAAKNAEIAKIEAIQPATTTKDDAKQAIATKANERKAAIAQTQDITAEEIEAANANVDNAVTEANSHIEAANSQNEVDQAKTTGESSIDQVTPTVNKKATARNEITTALNNKLQEIQATPDATDEEKQEADLEANTENAKANHAITAATTNAEVDDAKANAEVAINAVTPKVMKKQAAKDEIDQLQAVQTAIINNDQNATNEEKEAAIQQLATAVTDAKNNITAATDNNGVDTAKDAGKNSIQSTQPATAVKSNAKNDVDQAVTTQNQAIDNTTDATTEEKNAAKDLVLKAKEKAYQDILNAQTTNDVTQIKDQAVTDIQGITADTTIKDVAKGELTAKANEQKALIAQTADATTEEKEQANQQVDAQLTQGNQNIENAQSIDDVNT
;
A
#
# COMPACT_ATOMS: atom_id res chain seq x y z
N SER A 1 -34.91 -13.96 117.77
CA SER A 1 -35.69 -12.72 117.55
C SER A 1 -36.29 -12.80 116.17
N GLU A 2 -37.62 -12.80 116.07
CA GLU A 2 -38.38 -12.88 114.81
C GLU A 2 -37.94 -11.81 113.80
N ARG A 3 -37.50 -10.64 114.27
CA ARG A 3 -37.02 -9.56 113.39
C ARG A 3 -35.74 -9.92 112.64
N LYS A 4 -34.78 -10.58 113.30
CA LYS A 4 -33.53 -10.99 112.64
C LYS A 4 -33.76 -12.02 111.54
N THR A 5 -34.70 -12.95 111.75
CA THR A 5 -35.13 -13.92 110.73
C THR A 5 -35.85 -13.21 109.57
N ALA A 6 -36.67 -12.20 109.86
CA ALA A 6 -37.28 -11.38 108.80
C ALA A 6 -36.24 -10.60 107.98
N ILE A 7 -35.16 -10.11 108.62
CA ILE A 7 -34.03 -9.46 107.95
C ILE A 7 -33.26 -10.44 107.05
N GLU A 8 -33.04 -11.68 107.48
CA GLU A 8 -32.37 -12.73 106.68
C GLU A 8 -33.12 -13.07 105.39
N ALA A 9 -34.45 -12.96 105.41
CA ALA A 9 -35.29 -13.25 104.25
C ALA A 9 -35.35 -12.09 103.23
N MET A 10 -34.72 -10.94 103.51
CA MET A 10 -34.71 -9.78 102.60
C MET A 10 -33.62 -9.95 101.52
N ASN A 11 -33.98 -10.64 100.44
CA ASN A 11 -33.07 -11.00 99.34
C ASN A 11 -32.54 -9.81 98.51
N ASP A 12 -33.15 -8.64 98.64
CA ASP A 12 -32.68 -7.42 97.98
C ASP A 12 -31.40 -6.84 98.63
N SER A 13 -31.05 -7.32 99.82
CA SER A 13 -29.85 -6.92 100.57
C SER A 13 -28.81 -8.03 100.61
N THR A 14 -27.53 -7.66 100.73
CA THR A 14 -26.44 -8.62 100.89
C THR A 14 -26.33 -9.12 102.33
N THR A 15 -25.58 -10.20 102.52
CA THR A 15 -25.32 -10.78 103.85
C THR A 15 -24.70 -9.74 104.79
N GLU A 16 -23.82 -8.89 104.29
CA GLU A 16 -23.19 -7.81 105.06
C GLU A 16 -24.21 -6.71 105.45
N GLU A 17 -25.10 -6.31 104.54
CA GLU A 17 -26.17 -5.33 104.83
C GLU A 17 -27.20 -5.90 105.82
N GLN A 18 -27.55 -7.19 105.68
CA GLN A 18 -28.39 -7.91 106.63
C GLN A 18 -27.73 -8.01 108.00
N GLN A 19 -26.43 -8.32 108.06
CA GLN A 19 -25.69 -8.41 109.32
C GLN A 19 -25.64 -7.06 110.03
N ALA A 20 -25.37 -5.97 109.31
CA ALA A 20 -25.39 -4.62 109.88
C ALA A 20 -26.77 -4.25 110.47
N ALA A 21 -27.87 -4.68 109.84
CA ALA A 21 -29.21 -4.50 110.38
C ALA A 21 -29.48 -5.39 111.60
N LYS A 22 -29.01 -6.63 111.62
CA LYS A 22 -29.09 -7.51 112.81
C LYS A 22 -28.33 -6.93 114.00
N ASP A 23 -27.17 -6.32 113.77
CA ASP A 23 -26.38 -5.66 114.82
C ASP A 23 -27.13 -4.45 115.38
N LYS A 24 -27.81 -3.67 114.53
CA LYS A 24 -28.73 -2.61 114.98
C LYS A 24 -29.91 -3.17 115.78
N VAL A 25 -30.47 -4.34 115.41
CA VAL A 25 -31.51 -5.00 116.21
C VAL A 25 -30.96 -5.39 117.59
N ASP A 26 -29.75 -5.93 117.67
CA ASP A 26 -29.13 -6.23 118.97
C ASP A 26 -28.96 -4.98 119.82
N GLN A 27 -28.47 -3.89 119.22
CA GLN A 27 -28.33 -2.62 119.91
C GLN A 27 -29.68 -2.07 120.39
N ALA A 28 -30.72 -2.14 119.55
CA ALA A 28 -32.06 -1.70 119.91
C ALA A 28 -32.69 -2.57 121.02
N VAL A 29 -32.41 -3.87 121.05
CA VAL A 29 -32.83 -4.75 122.16
C VAL A 29 -32.13 -4.38 123.48
N VAL A 30 -30.84 -4.05 123.43
CA VAL A 30 -30.11 -3.55 124.62
C VAL A 30 -30.72 -2.25 125.14
N THR A 31 -31.01 -1.30 124.25
CA THR A 31 -31.73 -0.06 124.60
C THR A 31 -33.11 -0.35 125.17
N ALA A 32 -33.87 -1.25 124.54
CA ALA A 32 -35.21 -1.61 124.98
C ALA A 32 -35.24 -2.17 126.41
N ASN A 33 -34.29 -3.07 126.73
CA ASN A 33 -34.16 -3.61 128.09
C ASN A 33 -33.83 -2.50 129.09
N ALA A 34 -32.91 -1.58 128.75
CA ALA A 34 -32.55 -0.45 129.61
C ALA A 34 -33.72 0.51 129.83
N ASP A 35 -34.54 0.80 128.81
CA ASP A 35 -35.71 1.66 128.92
C ASP A 35 -36.81 1.03 129.80
N ILE A 36 -37.01 -0.30 129.69
CA ILE A 36 -37.94 -1.06 130.54
C ILE A 36 -37.45 -1.06 132.00
N ASP A 37 -36.16 -1.31 132.23
CA ASP A 37 -35.58 -1.35 133.57
C ASP A 37 -35.64 0.02 134.28
N ASN A 38 -35.58 1.12 133.51
CA ASN A 38 -35.61 2.50 134.04
C ASN A 38 -37.03 3.09 134.17
N ALA A 39 -38.08 2.35 133.78
CA ALA A 39 -39.46 2.85 133.83
C ALA A 39 -39.98 2.98 135.28
N ALA A 40 -40.53 4.14 135.63
CA ALA A 40 -40.95 4.47 137.00
C ALA A 40 -42.37 4.01 137.36
N ALA A 41 -43.22 3.73 136.37
CA ALA A 41 -44.58 3.24 136.51
C ALA A 41 -44.94 2.19 135.45
N ASN A 42 -45.96 1.37 135.71
CA ASN A 42 -46.43 0.35 134.76
C ASN A 42 -46.83 0.96 133.39
N THR A 43 -47.41 2.17 133.39
CA THR A 43 -47.75 2.87 132.15
C THR A 43 -46.51 3.28 131.35
N ASP A 44 -45.39 3.56 132.03
CA ASP A 44 -44.11 3.87 131.38
C ASP A 44 -43.45 2.61 130.82
N VAL A 45 -43.60 1.45 131.49
CA VAL A 45 -43.19 0.14 130.97
C VAL A 45 -43.95 -0.20 129.70
N ASP A 46 -45.28 -0.01 129.70
CA ASP A 46 -46.11 -0.27 128.52
C ASP A 46 -45.74 0.65 127.34
N ASN A 47 -45.49 1.93 127.61
CA ASN A 47 -45.05 2.90 126.59
C ASN A 47 -43.64 2.58 126.05
N ALA A 48 -42.69 2.22 126.93
CA ALA A 48 -41.33 1.83 126.56
C ALA A 48 -41.34 0.55 125.72
N LYS A 49 -42.15 -0.44 126.11
CA LYS A 49 -42.34 -1.67 125.34
C LYS A 49 -42.91 -1.37 123.95
N ALA A 50 -44.02 -0.64 123.86
CA ALA A 50 -44.65 -0.31 122.58
C ALA A 50 -43.73 0.49 121.65
N THR A 51 -42.99 1.45 122.20
CA THR A 51 -42.02 2.27 121.45
C THR A 51 -40.87 1.42 120.94
N ASN A 52 -40.26 0.60 121.81
CA ASN A 52 -39.11 -0.21 121.44
C ASN A 52 -39.45 -1.39 120.52
N GLU A 53 -40.64 -1.99 120.67
CA GLU A 53 -41.16 -2.95 119.69
C GLU A 53 -41.29 -2.31 118.31
N ALA A 54 -41.83 -1.08 118.22
CA ALA A 54 -41.90 -0.34 116.97
C ALA A 54 -40.51 0.01 116.39
N THR A 55 -39.57 0.44 117.24
CA THR A 55 -38.19 0.74 116.82
C THR A 55 -37.49 -0.50 116.29
N ILE A 56 -37.56 -1.64 116.98
CA ILE A 56 -36.97 -2.91 116.52
C ILE A 56 -37.64 -3.37 115.22
N ALA A 57 -38.97 -3.26 115.11
CA ALA A 57 -39.70 -3.63 113.91
C ALA A 57 -39.33 -2.78 112.68
N ALA A 58 -38.94 -1.52 112.87
CA ALA A 58 -38.55 -0.61 111.79
C ALA A 58 -37.14 -0.87 111.22
N ILE A 59 -36.28 -1.62 111.90
CA ILE A 59 -34.89 -1.83 111.47
C ILE A 59 -34.85 -2.73 110.24
N THR A 60 -34.49 -2.19 109.07
CA THR A 60 -34.27 -2.93 107.82
C THR A 60 -32.79 -2.85 107.41
N PRO A 61 -32.32 -3.77 106.55
CA PRO A 61 -31.08 -3.58 105.80
C PRO A 61 -31.12 -2.29 104.98
N ASP A 62 -29.95 -1.67 104.84
CA ASP A 62 -29.75 -0.52 103.96
C ASP A 62 -29.28 -1.04 102.60
N ALA A 63 -30.22 -1.52 101.78
CA ALA A 63 -29.97 -2.29 100.57
C ALA A 63 -29.51 -1.42 99.39
N ASN A 64 -28.21 -1.14 99.30
CA ASN A 64 -27.62 -0.23 98.31
C ASN A 64 -26.62 -0.92 97.37
N VAL A 65 -26.04 -2.06 97.77
CA VAL A 65 -24.97 -2.72 97.01
C VAL A 65 -25.47 -3.25 95.66
N LYS A 66 -26.62 -3.95 95.65
CA LYS A 66 -27.22 -4.47 94.40
C LYS A 66 -27.73 -3.36 93.50
N SER A 67 -28.39 -2.33 94.05
CA SER A 67 -28.92 -1.20 93.27
C SER A 67 -27.78 -0.38 92.64
N THR A 68 -26.69 -0.15 93.37
CA THR A 68 -25.49 0.52 92.83
C THR A 68 -24.84 -0.30 91.71
N ALA A 69 -24.74 -1.63 91.86
CA ALA A 69 -24.20 -2.50 90.82
C ALA A 69 -25.06 -2.49 89.55
N LYS A 70 -26.40 -2.54 89.69
CA LYS A 70 -27.33 -2.43 88.56
C LYS A 70 -27.26 -1.07 87.86
N GLN A 71 -27.06 0.01 88.62
CA GLN A 71 -26.84 1.34 88.03
C GLN A 71 -25.55 1.36 87.21
N ALA A 72 -24.46 0.80 87.72
CA ALA A 72 -23.20 0.70 86.96
C ALA A 72 -23.35 -0.12 85.67
N ILE A 73 -24.16 -1.20 85.69
CA ILE A 73 -24.52 -1.95 84.47
C ILE A 73 -25.31 -1.07 83.50
N ALA A 74 -26.31 -0.32 83.98
CA ALA A 74 -27.11 0.57 83.13
C ALA A 74 -26.28 1.68 82.47
N ASP A 75 -25.38 2.31 83.24
CA ASP A 75 -24.46 3.32 82.72
C ASP A 75 -23.52 2.72 81.66
N LYS A 76 -23.06 1.49 81.89
CA LYS A 76 -22.20 0.78 80.94
C LYS A 76 -22.93 0.40 79.65
N VAL A 77 -24.18 -0.05 79.75
CA VAL A 77 -25.05 -0.30 78.60
C VAL A 77 -25.19 0.96 77.76
N GLN A 78 -25.52 2.10 78.37
CA GLN A 78 -25.68 3.37 77.66
C GLN A 78 -24.38 3.79 76.96
N ALA A 79 -23.23 3.63 77.62
CA ALA A 79 -21.93 3.91 77.04
C ALA A 79 -21.64 2.99 75.84
N GLN A 80 -21.95 1.69 75.95
CA GLN A 80 -21.74 0.72 74.89
C GLN A 80 -22.65 0.96 73.68
N GLU A 81 -23.94 1.26 73.90
CA GLU A 81 -24.87 1.61 72.81
C GLU A 81 -24.40 2.86 72.05
N THR A 82 -23.84 3.84 72.77
CA THR A 82 -23.23 5.05 72.16
C THR A 82 -22.00 4.71 71.33
N ALA A 83 -21.14 3.80 71.81
CA ALA A 83 -19.97 3.33 71.05
C ALA A 83 -20.38 2.56 69.79
N ILE A 84 -21.43 1.73 69.87
CA ILE A 84 -22.03 1.04 68.73
C ILE A 84 -22.56 2.05 67.69
N ASP A 85 -23.25 3.10 68.14
CA ASP A 85 -23.77 4.15 67.24
C ASP A 85 -22.68 4.91 66.49
N ALA A 86 -21.55 5.16 67.15
CA ALA A 86 -20.41 5.86 66.57
C ALA A 86 -19.63 5.03 65.54
N ASN A 87 -19.92 3.73 65.38
CA ASN A 87 -19.23 2.89 64.41
C ASN A 87 -19.72 3.19 62.98
N ASN A 88 -18.94 3.92 62.17
CA ASN A 88 -19.33 4.29 60.80
C ASN A 88 -19.18 3.15 59.78
N GLY A 89 -18.47 2.08 60.12
CA GLY A 89 -18.34 0.89 59.27
C GLY A 89 -19.61 0.02 59.29
N ALA A 90 -20.40 0.10 60.36
CA ALA A 90 -21.62 -0.67 60.52
C ALA A 90 -22.84 0.07 59.97
N THR A 91 -23.75 -0.70 59.38
CA THR A 91 -25.09 -0.24 59.01
C THR A 91 -26.00 -0.11 60.23
N THR A 92 -27.13 0.58 60.05
CA THR A 92 -28.17 0.72 61.08
C THR A 92 -28.68 -0.63 61.55
N GLU A 93 -28.85 -1.59 60.63
CA GLU A 93 -29.27 -2.95 60.93
C GLU A 93 -28.25 -3.70 61.80
N GLU A 94 -26.96 -3.64 61.45
CA GLU A 94 -25.87 -4.26 62.22
C GLU A 94 -25.73 -3.63 63.62
N LYS A 95 -25.89 -2.31 63.73
CA LYS A 95 -25.91 -1.59 65.01
C LYS A 95 -27.08 -2.02 65.89
N ASN A 96 -28.29 -2.09 65.32
CA ASN A 96 -29.48 -2.50 66.07
C ASN A 96 -29.38 -3.94 66.59
N ALA A 97 -28.80 -4.85 65.80
CA ALA A 97 -28.51 -6.22 66.25
C ALA A 97 -27.55 -6.25 67.44
N ALA A 98 -26.46 -5.48 67.41
CA ALA A 98 -25.52 -5.40 68.54
C ALA A 98 -26.16 -4.76 69.79
N LYS A 99 -26.96 -3.69 69.63
CA LYS A 99 -27.70 -3.10 70.76
C LYS A 99 -28.67 -4.10 71.40
N GLN A 100 -29.35 -4.91 70.59
CA GLN A 100 -30.22 -5.96 71.12
C GLN A 100 -29.44 -7.01 71.92
N GLN A 101 -28.22 -7.36 71.49
CA GLN A 101 -27.31 -8.21 72.28
C GLN A 101 -26.90 -7.53 73.59
N VAL A 102 -26.57 -6.23 73.58
CA VAL A 102 -26.27 -5.47 74.81
C VAL A 102 -27.44 -5.52 75.79
N GLN A 103 -28.68 -5.34 75.32
CA GLN A 103 -29.86 -5.37 76.19
C GLN A 103 -30.20 -6.78 76.70
N THR A 104 -29.89 -7.81 75.91
CA THR A 104 -29.98 -9.20 76.35
C THR A 104 -28.97 -9.45 77.48
N GLU A 105 -27.73 -8.99 77.32
CA GLU A 105 -26.70 -9.14 78.35
C GLU A 105 -27.00 -8.33 79.60
N LYS A 106 -27.62 -7.15 79.47
CA LYS A 106 -28.13 -6.38 80.62
C LYS A 106 -29.09 -7.20 81.47
N THR A 107 -30.01 -7.92 80.84
CA THR A 107 -30.99 -8.75 81.53
C THR A 107 -30.30 -9.90 82.28
N THR A 108 -29.30 -10.53 81.65
CA THR A 108 -28.43 -11.53 82.29
C THR A 108 -27.68 -10.96 83.48
N ALA A 109 -27.14 -9.75 83.34
CA ALA A 109 -26.39 -9.07 84.39
C ALA A 109 -27.25 -8.70 85.61
N ASP A 110 -28.45 -8.16 85.37
CA ASP A 110 -29.40 -7.86 86.44
C ASP A 110 -29.78 -9.12 87.23
N ALA A 111 -30.00 -10.24 86.54
CA ALA A 111 -30.29 -11.53 87.17
C ALA A 111 -29.09 -12.10 87.96
N ALA A 112 -27.86 -11.93 87.44
CA ALA A 112 -26.64 -12.35 88.14
C ALA A 112 -26.42 -11.54 89.43
N ILE A 113 -26.70 -10.23 89.41
CA ILE A 113 -26.64 -9.36 90.59
C ILE A 113 -27.72 -9.75 91.60
N ASP A 114 -28.95 -10.03 91.14
CA ASP A 114 -30.03 -10.46 92.02
C ASP A 114 -29.72 -11.80 92.72
N GLY A 115 -29.07 -12.72 92.00
CA GLY A 115 -28.65 -14.02 92.52
C GLY A 115 -27.42 -14.00 93.44
N ALA A 116 -26.70 -12.89 93.55
CA ALA A 116 -25.53 -12.75 94.43
C ALA A 116 -25.96 -12.49 95.90
N HIS A 117 -25.23 -13.06 96.87
CA HIS A 117 -25.63 -13.01 98.29
C HIS A 117 -24.69 -12.17 99.15
N SER A 118 -23.46 -11.93 98.72
CA SER A 118 -22.46 -11.09 99.41
C SER A 118 -22.01 -9.90 98.58
N ASN A 119 -21.44 -8.89 99.24
CA ASN A 119 -20.84 -7.75 98.54
C ASN A 119 -19.78 -8.17 97.51
N ALA A 120 -18.97 -9.17 97.85
CA ALA A 120 -17.92 -9.68 96.97
C ALA A 120 -18.50 -10.39 95.73
N GLU A 121 -19.57 -11.17 95.89
CA GLU A 121 -20.25 -11.81 94.77
C GLU A 121 -20.95 -10.80 93.87
N VAL A 122 -21.59 -9.76 94.44
CA VAL A 122 -22.20 -8.68 93.65
C VAL A 122 -21.13 -7.95 92.84
N GLU A 123 -19.99 -7.63 93.44
CA GLU A 123 -18.88 -6.96 92.76
C GLU A 123 -18.26 -7.84 91.65
N ALA A 124 -18.08 -9.14 91.91
CA ALA A 124 -17.58 -10.08 90.92
C ALA A 124 -18.55 -10.25 89.74
N ALA A 125 -19.85 -10.39 90.02
CA ALA A 125 -20.89 -10.47 89.00
C ALA A 125 -20.92 -9.19 88.16
N LYS A 126 -20.96 -8.01 88.80
CA LYS A 126 -20.91 -6.71 88.12
C LYS A 126 -19.72 -6.62 87.16
N ASN A 127 -18.51 -6.92 87.63
CA ASN A 127 -17.31 -6.79 86.81
C ASN A 127 -17.26 -7.80 85.66
N ALA A 128 -17.69 -9.04 85.89
CA ALA A 128 -17.75 -10.07 84.85
C ALA A 128 -18.74 -9.68 83.73
N GLU A 129 -19.92 -9.20 84.09
CA GLU A 129 -20.97 -8.86 83.13
C GLU A 129 -20.68 -7.54 82.39
N ILE A 130 -20.05 -6.56 83.06
CA ILE A 130 -19.50 -5.37 82.38
C ILE A 130 -18.54 -5.78 81.26
N ALA A 131 -17.62 -6.71 81.52
CA ALA A 131 -16.65 -7.15 80.52
C ALA A 131 -17.33 -7.82 79.29
N LYS A 132 -18.44 -8.55 79.51
CA LYS A 132 -19.22 -9.13 78.42
C LYS A 132 -19.96 -8.06 77.61
N ILE A 133 -20.57 -7.07 78.26
CA ILE A 133 -21.21 -5.93 77.59
C ILE A 133 -20.18 -5.17 76.72
N GLU A 134 -18.97 -4.93 77.24
CA GLU A 134 -17.89 -4.25 76.51
C GLU A 134 -17.46 -4.99 75.23
N ALA A 135 -17.50 -6.31 75.23
CA ALA A 135 -17.08 -7.15 74.12
C ALA A 135 -18.07 -7.10 72.93
N ILE A 136 -19.29 -6.62 73.12
CA ILE A 136 -20.32 -6.58 72.06
C ILE A 136 -20.02 -5.42 71.11
N GLN A 137 -19.73 -5.73 69.86
CA GLN A 137 -19.45 -4.76 68.79
C GLN A 137 -20.40 -5.02 67.61
N PRO A 138 -20.76 -4.01 66.81
CA PRO A 138 -21.55 -4.23 65.61
C PRO A 138 -20.72 -4.94 64.53
N ALA A 139 -21.39 -5.75 63.72
CA ALA A 139 -20.79 -6.26 62.49
C ALA A 139 -20.51 -5.11 61.51
N THR A 140 -19.56 -5.33 60.60
CA THR A 140 -19.11 -4.34 59.59
C THR A 140 -19.03 -4.98 58.19
N THR A 141 -19.70 -6.11 58.00
CA THR A 141 -19.56 -6.96 56.81
C THR A 141 -20.31 -6.42 55.62
N THR A 142 -21.44 -5.72 55.81
CA THR A 142 -22.27 -5.24 54.70
C THR A 142 -21.50 -4.32 53.73
N LYS A 143 -20.78 -3.32 54.26
CA LYS A 143 -20.01 -2.39 53.42
C LYS A 143 -18.80 -3.07 52.79
N ASP A 144 -18.12 -3.94 53.54
CA ASP A 144 -16.95 -4.67 53.05
C ASP A 144 -17.31 -5.61 51.89
N ASP A 145 -18.41 -6.36 52.02
CA ASP A 145 -18.92 -7.24 50.95
C ASP A 145 -19.32 -6.45 49.70
N ALA A 146 -19.93 -5.27 49.87
CA ALA A 146 -20.29 -4.40 48.75
C ALA A 146 -19.06 -3.87 48.00
N LYS A 147 -18.02 -3.41 48.72
CA LYS A 147 -16.75 -2.98 48.10
C LYS A 147 -16.04 -4.14 47.40
N GLN A 148 -16.08 -5.34 47.99
CA GLN A 148 -15.50 -6.52 47.36
C GLN A 148 -16.23 -6.86 46.05
N ALA A 149 -17.55 -6.73 46.00
CA ALA A 149 -18.31 -6.89 44.76
C ALA A 149 -17.93 -5.85 43.70
N ILE A 150 -17.77 -4.58 44.08
CA ILE A 150 -17.28 -3.51 43.18
C ILE A 150 -15.88 -3.84 42.63
N ALA A 151 -14.96 -4.31 43.47
CA ALA A 151 -13.61 -4.70 43.03
C ALA A 151 -13.64 -5.88 42.05
N THR A 152 -14.49 -6.88 42.30
CA THR A 152 -14.70 -8.01 41.37
C THR A 152 -15.22 -7.52 40.03
N LYS A 153 -16.25 -6.67 40.04
CA LYS A 153 -16.87 -6.10 38.84
C LYS A 153 -15.89 -5.28 38.00
N ALA A 154 -15.04 -4.48 38.67
CA ALA A 154 -13.99 -3.72 38.01
C ALA A 154 -12.98 -4.63 37.29
N ASN A 155 -12.55 -5.72 37.94
CA ASN A 155 -11.63 -6.68 37.32
C ASN A 155 -12.25 -7.37 36.10
N GLU A 156 -13.52 -7.75 36.17
CA GLU A 156 -14.27 -8.28 35.02
C GLU A 156 -14.31 -7.27 33.87
N ARG A 157 -14.59 -5.99 34.16
CA ARG A 157 -14.65 -4.95 33.13
C ARG A 157 -13.29 -4.71 32.48
N LYS A 158 -12.21 -4.62 33.25
CA LYS A 158 -10.84 -4.45 32.74
C LYS A 158 -10.43 -5.65 31.88
N ALA A 159 -10.79 -6.87 32.28
CA ALA A 159 -10.54 -8.07 31.49
C ALA A 159 -11.30 -8.05 30.14
N ALA A 160 -12.53 -7.55 30.12
CA ALA A 160 -13.28 -7.36 28.88
C ALA A 160 -12.70 -6.26 27.99
N ILE A 161 -12.23 -5.14 28.56
CA ILE A 161 -11.54 -4.07 27.82
C ILE A 161 -10.29 -4.62 27.11
N ALA A 162 -9.47 -5.42 27.81
CA ALA A 162 -8.25 -6.00 27.26
C ALA A 162 -8.48 -6.98 26.09
N GLN A 163 -9.70 -7.50 25.94
CA GLN A 163 -10.09 -8.39 24.82
C GLN A 163 -10.72 -7.63 23.65
N THR A 164 -10.82 -6.30 23.73
CA THR A 164 -11.37 -5.48 22.64
C THR A 164 -10.48 -5.62 21.41
N GLN A 165 -11.08 -5.97 20.27
CA GLN A 165 -10.32 -6.11 19.03
C GLN A 165 -9.72 -4.76 18.61
N ASP A 166 -8.51 -4.80 18.05
CA ASP A 166 -7.77 -3.65 17.51
C ASP A 166 -7.41 -2.54 18.51
N ILE A 167 -7.66 -2.74 19.80
CA ILE A 167 -7.26 -1.80 20.85
C ILE A 167 -5.73 -1.83 21.07
N THR A 168 -5.14 -0.68 21.36
CA THR A 168 -3.72 -0.58 21.78
C THR A 168 -3.57 -0.55 23.30
N ALA A 169 -2.35 -0.76 23.79
CA ALA A 169 -2.03 -0.69 25.22
C ALA A 169 -2.42 0.65 25.86
N GLU A 170 -2.18 1.76 25.16
CA GLU A 170 -2.51 3.11 25.64
C GLU A 170 -4.03 3.35 25.69
N GLU A 171 -4.79 2.81 24.73
CA GLU A 171 -6.26 2.85 24.73
C GLU A 171 -6.84 1.99 25.86
N ILE A 172 -6.23 0.83 26.16
CA ILE A 172 -6.57 0.00 27.33
C ILE A 172 -6.31 0.76 28.63
N GLU A 173 -5.14 1.39 28.77
CA GLU A 173 -4.75 2.12 29.99
C GLU A 173 -5.73 3.27 30.27
N ALA A 174 -6.06 4.06 29.25
CA ALA A 174 -7.04 5.15 29.37
C ALA A 174 -8.42 4.65 29.80
N ALA A 175 -8.89 3.52 29.25
CA ALA A 175 -10.17 2.92 29.63
C ALA A 175 -10.14 2.34 31.04
N ASN A 176 -9.03 1.71 31.45
CA ASN A 176 -8.86 1.19 32.81
C ASN A 176 -8.84 2.30 33.86
N ALA A 177 -8.25 3.46 33.56
CA ALA A 177 -8.30 4.62 34.43
C ALA A 177 -9.75 5.11 34.67
N ASN A 178 -10.60 5.06 33.64
CA ASN A 178 -12.02 5.38 33.80
C ASN A 178 -12.76 4.35 34.67
N VAL A 179 -12.40 3.06 34.58
CA VAL A 179 -12.92 2.03 35.51
C VAL A 179 -12.49 2.34 36.95
N ASP A 180 -11.23 2.69 37.17
CA ASP A 180 -10.72 3.02 38.51
C ASP A 180 -11.39 4.26 39.12
N ASN A 181 -11.71 5.26 38.30
CA ASN A 181 -12.51 6.41 38.73
C ASN A 181 -13.93 5.99 39.15
N ALA A 182 -14.60 5.14 38.38
CA ALA A 182 -15.93 4.63 38.71
C ALA A 182 -15.93 3.78 40.01
N VAL A 183 -14.89 2.98 40.24
CA VAL A 183 -14.68 2.24 41.50
C VAL A 183 -14.54 3.20 42.68
N THR A 184 -13.75 4.26 42.52
CA THR A 184 -13.53 5.26 43.56
C THR A 184 -14.84 5.94 43.96
N GLU A 185 -15.64 6.34 42.97
CA GLU A 185 -16.96 6.94 43.19
C GLU A 185 -17.94 5.97 43.86
N ALA A 186 -18.02 4.72 43.39
CA ALA A 186 -18.87 3.68 43.98
C ALA A 186 -18.51 3.40 45.46
N ASN A 187 -17.22 3.26 45.76
CA ASN A 187 -16.74 3.04 47.13
C ASN A 187 -17.05 4.24 48.03
N SER A 188 -16.96 5.47 47.51
CA SER A 188 -17.34 6.68 48.26
C SER A 188 -18.84 6.67 48.61
N HIS A 189 -19.70 6.22 47.70
CA HIS A 189 -21.14 6.11 47.98
C HIS A 189 -21.47 4.98 48.98
N ILE A 190 -20.80 3.84 48.90
CA ILE A 190 -20.93 2.75 49.87
C ILE A 190 -20.51 3.20 51.28
N GLU A 191 -19.40 3.94 51.38
CA GLU A 191 -18.94 4.50 52.66
C GLU A 191 -19.95 5.46 53.28
N ALA A 192 -20.58 6.31 52.47
CA ALA A 192 -21.56 7.29 52.91
C ALA A 192 -22.92 6.68 53.30
N ALA A 193 -23.24 5.46 52.88
CA ALA A 193 -24.50 4.79 53.17
C ALA A 193 -24.64 4.40 54.65
N ASN A 194 -25.83 4.54 55.22
CA ASN A 194 -26.10 4.28 56.65
C ASN A 194 -26.97 3.03 56.89
N SER A 195 -27.65 2.53 55.86
CA SER A 195 -28.50 1.33 55.93
C SER A 195 -28.10 0.30 54.89
N GLN A 196 -28.49 -0.95 55.10
CA GLN A 196 -28.31 -2.03 54.13
C GLN A 196 -28.86 -1.65 52.75
N ASN A 197 -30.07 -1.08 52.69
CA ASN A 197 -30.70 -0.70 51.42
C ASN A 197 -29.92 0.38 50.66
N GLU A 198 -29.35 1.36 51.37
CA GLU A 198 -28.51 2.39 50.77
C GLU A 198 -27.20 1.80 50.26
N VAL A 199 -26.58 0.86 50.99
CA VAL A 199 -25.39 0.13 50.53
C VAL A 199 -25.69 -0.67 49.27
N ASP A 200 -26.82 -1.39 49.23
CA ASP A 200 -27.22 -2.19 48.07
C ASP A 200 -27.51 -1.30 46.85
N GLN A 201 -28.13 -0.14 47.04
CA GLN A 201 -28.35 0.84 45.99
C GLN A 201 -27.01 1.41 45.48
N ALA A 202 -26.12 1.85 46.37
CA ALA A 202 -24.81 2.38 46.01
C ALA A 202 -23.97 1.36 45.24
N LYS A 203 -23.97 0.10 45.69
CA LYS A 203 -23.36 -1.04 44.99
C LYS A 203 -23.94 -1.21 43.59
N THR A 204 -25.27 -1.31 43.47
CA THR A 204 -25.95 -1.53 42.17
C THR A 204 -25.66 -0.41 41.18
N THR A 205 -25.70 0.84 41.63
CA THR A 205 -25.34 2.00 40.81
C THR A 205 -23.87 1.97 40.40
N GLY A 206 -22.96 1.64 41.33
CA GLY A 206 -21.53 1.51 41.05
C GLY A 206 -21.20 0.42 40.04
N GLU A 207 -21.82 -0.76 40.16
CA GLU A 207 -21.66 -1.86 39.20
C GLU A 207 -22.12 -1.44 37.79
N SER A 208 -23.25 -0.72 37.70
CA SER A 208 -23.77 -0.18 36.43
C SER A 208 -22.84 0.87 35.80
N SER A 209 -22.29 1.79 36.61
CA SER A 209 -21.33 2.79 36.12
C SER A 209 -20.05 2.14 35.60
N ILE A 210 -19.54 1.11 36.26
CA ILE A 210 -18.38 0.33 35.82
C ILE A 210 -18.69 -0.38 34.47
N ASP A 211 -19.87 -0.99 34.33
CA ASP A 211 -20.28 -1.65 33.09
C ASP A 211 -20.35 -0.69 31.89
N GLN A 212 -20.76 0.57 32.13
CA GLN A 212 -20.91 1.58 31.08
C GLN A 212 -19.58 2.17 30.58
N VAL A 213 -18.46 1.96 31.28
CA VAL A 213 -17.15 2.38 30.78
C VAL A 213 -16.88 1.65 29.48
N THR A 214 -16.61 2.36 28.38
CA THR A 214 -16.28 1.76 27.07
C THR A 214 -14.95 2.30 26.56
N PRO A 215 -14.07 1.46 25.99
CA PRO A 215 -12.82 1.95 25.41
C PRO A 215 -13.06 2.66 24.09
N THR A 216 -12.22 3.65 23.79
CA THR A 216 -12.16 4.28 22.46
C THR A 216 -11.11 3.56 21.63
N VAL A 217 -11.50 2.93 20.52
CA VAL A 217 -10.61 2.19 19.62
C VAL A 217 -10.51 2.95 18.31
N ASN A 218 -9.38 3.60 18.05
CA ASN A 218 -9.23 4.45 16.87
C ASN A 218 -7.85 4.37 16.22
N LYS A 219 -6.78 4.16 17.00
CA LYS A 219 -5.40 4.30 16.49
C LYS A 219 -5.14 3.45 15.23
N LYS A 220 -5.46 2.15 15.27
CA LYS A 220 -5.26 1.24 14.14
C LYS A 220 -6.14 1.59 12.94
N ALA A 221 -7.40 1.94 13.18
CA ALA A 221 -8.34 2.30 12.12
C ALA A 221 -7.89 3.55 11.35
N THR A 222 -7.42 4.56 12.08
CA THR A 222 -6.85 5.78 11.48
C THR A 222 -5.64 5.46 10.60
N ALA A 223 -4.69 4.66 11.10
CA ALA A 223 -3.50 4.29 10.33
C ALA A 223 -3.83 3.51 9.05
N ARG A 224 -4.77 2.56 9.09
CA ARG A 224 -5.22 1.82 7.88
C ARG A 224 -5.82 2.75 6.82
N ASN A 225 -6.60 3.74 7.25
CA ASN A 225 -7.20 4.70 6.32
C ASN A 225 -6.13 5.54 5.62
N GLU A 226 -5.13 6.02 6.36
CA GLU A 226 -4.02 6.80 5.80
C GLU A 226 -3.17 5.97 4.82
N ILE A 227 -2.85 4.72 5.16
CA ILE A 227 -2.16 3.79 4.24
C ILE A 227 -2.98 3.55 2.97
N THR A 228 -4.31 3.40 3.11
CA THR A 228 -5.21 3.24 1.95
C THR A 228 -5.20 4.48 1.06
N THR A 229 -5.17 5.68 1.65
CA THR A 229 -5.00 6.93 0.89
C THR A 229 -3.66 6.96 0.16
N ALA A 230 -2.56 6.61 0.82
CA ALA A 230 -1.24 6.55 0.20
C ALA A 230 -1.21 5.55 -0.97
N LEU A 231 -1.78 4.35 -0.80
CA LEU A 231 -1.92 3.35 -1.87
C LEU A 231 -2.71 3.90 -3.06
N ASN A 232 -3.88 4.50 -2.83
CA ASN A 232 -4.71 5.02 -3.92
C ASN A 232 -4.02 6.14 -4.71
N ASN A 233 -3.25 7.00 -4.04
CA ASN A 233 -2.42 8.00 -4.72
C ASN A 233 -1.35 7.31 -5.55
N LYS A 234 -0.68 6.30 -4.98
CA LYS A 234 0.38 5.58 -5.67
C LYS A 234 -0.09 4.82 -6.91
N LEU A 235 -1.25 4.18 -6.84
CA LEU A 235 -1.87 3.51 -7.99
C LEU A 235 -2.17 4.52 -9.11
N GLN A 236 -2.65 5.73 -8.78
CA GLN A 236 -2.83 6.78 -9.78
C GLN A 236 -1.52 7.22 -10.44
N GLU A 237 -0.44 7.35 -9.66
CA GLU A 237 0.91 7.64 -10.21
C GLU A 237 1.40 6.53 -11.15
N ILE A 238 1.21 5.27 -10.77
CA ILE A 238 1.53 4.10 -11.61
C ILE A 238 0.78 4.19 -12.94
N GLN A 239 -0.53 4.43 -12.91
CA GLN A 239 -1.35 4.55 -14.11
C GLN A 239 -0.93 5.71 -15.01
N ALA A 240 -0.47 6.81 -14.42
CA ALA A 240 0.02 7.99 -15.12
C ALA A 240 1.47 7.86 -15.63
N THR A 241 2.15 6.73 -15.38
CA THR A 241 3.55 6.55 -15.79
C THR A 241 3.67 6.59 -17.32
N PRO A 242 4.39 7.57 -17.89
CA PRO A 242 4.58 7.69 -19.33
C PRO A 242 5.36 6.50 -19.90
N ASP A 243 5.09 6.17 -21.16
CA ASP A 243 5.73 5.07 -21.91
C ASP A 243 5.59 3.65 -21.32
N ALA A 244 5.10 3.50 -20.09
CA ALA A 244 4.79 2.21 -19.50
C ALA A 244 3.66 1.51 -20.27
N THR A 245 3.81 0.22 -20.51
CA THR A 245 2.72 -0.62 -21.02
C THR A 245 1.76 -1.02 -19.90
N ASP A 246 0.56 -1.47 -20.28
CA ASP A 246 -0.44 -1.95 -19.34
C ASP A 246 0.09 -3.10 -18.45
N GLU A 247 0.91 -4.00 -19.01
CA GLU A 247 1.54 -5.07 -18.24
C GLU A 247 2.60 -4.56 -17.24
N GLU A 248 3.43 -3.60 -17.64
CA GLU A 248 4.44 -2.99 -16.75
C GLU A 248 3.77 -2.23 -15.58
N LYS A 249 2.62 -1.59 -15.84
CA LYS A 249 1.80 -0.95 -14.81
C LYS A 249 1.13 -1.98 -13.90
N GLN A 250 0.58 -3.05 -14.46
CA GLN A 250 -0.09 -4.10 -13.70
C GLN A 250 0.85 -4.81 -12.72
N GLU A 251 2.10 -5.04 -13.13
CA GLU A 251 3.12 -5.62 -12.25
C GLU A 251 3.41 -4.70 -11.04
N ALA A 252 3.53 -3.39 -11.28
CA ALA A 252 3.70 -2.39 -10.22
C ALA A 252 2.45 -2.24 -9.32
N ASP A 253 1.24 -2.27 -9.89
CA ASP A 253 0.00 -2.26 -9.10
C ASP A 253 -0.07 -3.45 -8.14
N LEU A 254 0.32 -4.64 -8.60
CA LEU A 254 0.36 -5.85 -7.78
C LEU A 254 1.38 -5.74 -6.64
N GLU A 255 2.56 -5.17 -6.93
CA GLU A 255 3.60 -4.93 -5.94
C GLU A 255 3.13 -3.93 -4.86
N ALA A 256 2.52 -2.81 -5.26
CA ALA A 256 1.98 -1.81 -4.32
C ALA A 256 0.86 -2.40 -3.42
N ASN A 257 -0.04 -3.21 -3.99
CA ASN A 257 -1.07 -3.90 -3.21
C ASN A 257 -0.47 -4.94 -2.25
N THR A 258 0.62 -5.59 -2.64
CA THR A 258 1.33 -6.54 -1.77
C THR A 258 1.96 -5.83 -0.57
N GLU A 259 2.57 -4.66 -0.76
CA GLU A 259 3.09 -3.85 0.35
C GLU A 259 1.97 -3.35 1.28
N ASN A 260 0.81 -2.95 0.73
CA ASN A 260 -0.36 -2.60 1.54
C ASN A 260 -0.90 -3.79 2.37
N ALA A 261 -0.88 -5.01 1.83
CA ALA A 261 -1.26 -6.20 2.58
C ALA A 261 -0.30 -6.45 3.76
N LYS A 262 1.02 -6.37 3.53
CA LYS A 262 2.04 -6.48 4.59
C LYS A 262 1.85 -5.41 5.67
N ALA A 263 1.56 -4.18 5.27
CA ALA A 263 1.26 -3.08 6.18
C ALA A 263 0.05 -3.38 7.06
N ASN A 264 -1.05 -3.84 6.46
CA ASN A 264 -2.25 -4.21 7.21
C ASN A 264 -2.00 -5.34 8.21
N HIS A 265 -1.15 -6.31 7.88
CA HIS A 265 -0.72 -7.34 8.82
C HIS A 265 0.10 -6.77 9.98
N ALA A 266 1.05 -5.86 9.71
CA ALA A 266 1.85 -5.21 10.73
C ALA A 266 0.98 -4.38 11.69
N ILE A 267 0.01 -3.62 11.18
CA ILE A 267 -0.95 -2.85 11.99
C ILE A 267 -1.81 -3.77 12.86
N THR A 268 -2.27 -4.91 12.33
CA THR A 268 -3.01 -5.90 13.13
C THR A 268 -2.16 -6.42 14.29
N ALA A 269 -0.88 -6.73 14.03
CA ALA A 269 0.04 -7.31 15.01
C ALA A 269 0.54 -6.30 16.06
N ALA A 270 0.57 -4.99 15.74
CA ALA A 270 1.00 -3.95 16.66
C ALA A 270 0.17 -3.93 17.95
N THR A 271 0.81 -3.74 19.09
CA THR A 271 0.17 -3.74 20.42
C THR A 271 0.15 -2.35 21.05
N THR A 272 1.02 -1.46 20.61
CA THR A 272 1.16 -0.08 21.11
C THR A 272 0.89 0.95 20.02
N ASN A 273 0.60 2.19 20.40
CA ASN A 273 0.47 3.30 19.47
C ASN A 273 1.75 3.54 18.64
N ALA A 274 2.92 3.37 19.27
CA ALA A 274 4.21 3.55 18.61
C ALA A 274 4.45 2.50 17.52
N GLU A 275 4.16 1.23 17.79
CA GLU A 275 4.27 0.15 16.79
C GLU A 275 3.30 0.37 15.61
N VAL A 276 2.11 0.92 15.88
CA VAL A 276 1.15 1.30 14.83
C VAL A 276 1.73 2.41 13.95
N ASP A 277 2.34 3.42 14.56
CA ASP A 277 2.99 4.53 13.82
C ASP A 277 4.19 4.05 13.00
N ASP A 278 5.02 3.16 13.55
CA ASP A 278 6.15 2.57 12.83
C ASP A 278 5.68 1.71 11.65
N ALA A 279 4.64 0.88 11.84
CA ALA A 279 4.05 0.08 10.78
C ALA A 279 3.48 0.96 9.65
N LYS A 280 2.83 2.07 10.01
CA LYS A 280 2.34 3.07 9.04
C LYS A 280 3.50 3.71 8.28
N ALA A 281 4.52 4.22 8.97
CA ALA A 281 5.65 4.90 8.33
C ALA A 281 6.40 3.97 7.36
N ASN A 282 6.64 2.72 7.77
CA ASN A 282 7.26 1.72 6.91
C ASN A 282 6.41 1.41 5.67
N ALA A 283 5.08 1.35 5.82
CA ALA A 283 4.15 1.12 4.72
C ALA A 283 4.19 2.26 3.70
N GLU A 284 4.17 3.52 4.16
CA GLU A 284 4.25 4.69 3.29
C GLU A 284 5.55 4.69 2.47
N VAL A 285 6.68 4.34 3.08
CA VAL A 285 7.97 4.22 2.38
C VAL A 285 7.93 3.09 1.33
N ALA A 286 7.45 1.91 1.72
CA ALA A 286 7.43 0.74 0.85
C ALA A 286 6.49 0.94 -0.36
N ILE A 287 5.28 1.45 -0.13
CA ILE A 287 4.31 1.75 -1.20
C ILE A 287 4.88 2.82 -2.13
N ASN A 288 5.45 3.90 -1.60
CA ASN A 288 6.00 4.98 -2.42
C ASN A 288 7.20 4.55 -3.28
N ALA A 289 7.96 3.55 -2.84
CA ALA A 289 9.11 3.03 -3.57
C ALA A 289 8.74 2.22 -4.83
N VAL A 290 7.48 1.77 -4.95
CA VAL A 290 7.02 0.99 -6.11
C VAL A 290 6.99 1.85 -7.37
N THR A 291 7.56 1.38 -8.48
CA THR A 291 7.55 2.12 -9.75
C THR A 291 7.45 1.16 -10.94
N PRO A 292 6.68 1.47 -12.00
CA PRO A 292 6.66 0.64 -13.21
C PRO A 292 8.03 0.58 -13.87
N LYS A 293 8.41 -0.61 -14.36
CA LYS A 293 9.68 -0.84 -15.05
C LYS A 293 9.51 -0.60 -16.54
N VAL A 294 9.64 0.65 -16.97
CA VAL A 294 9.40 1.08 -18.35
C VAL A 294 10.54 0.64 -19.29
N MET A 295 10.32 -0.42 -20.06
CA MET A 295 11.36 -1.01 -20.92
C MET A 295 10.87 -1.40 -22.32
N LYS A 296 9.63 -1.89 -22.45
CA LYS A 296 9.14 -2.52 -23.69
C LYS A 296 9.19 -1.57 -24.89
N LYS A 297 8.68 -0.35 -24.74
CA LYS A 297 8.66 0.65 -25.83
C LYS A 297 10.06 1.13 -26.20
N GLN A 298 10.94 1.31 -25.22
CA GLN A 298 12.31 1.75 -25.47
C GLN A 298 13.07 0.70 -26.29
N ALA A 299 13.01 -0.56 -25.89
CA ALA A 299 13.64 -1.66 -26.63
C ALA A 299 13.14 -1.75 -28.08
N ALA A 300 11.83 -1.56 -28.31
CA ALA A 300 11.26 -1.55 -29.65
C ALA A 300 11.74 -0.36 -30.50
N LYS A 301 11.88 0.83 -29.91
CA LYS A 301 12.43 2.02 -30.59
C LYS A 301 13.91 1.83 -30.97
N ASP A 302 14.69 1.21 -30.09
CA ASP A 302 16.10 0.91 -30.34
C ASP A 302 16.28 -0.06 -31.52
N GLU A 303 15.41 -1.07 -31.66
CA GLU A 303 15.40 -1.96 -32.84
C GLU A 303 15.11 -1.20 -34.14
N ILE A 304 14.19 -0.22 -34.11
CA ILE A 304 13.87 0.63 -35.27
C ILE A 304 15.08 1.49 -35.67
N ASP A 305 15.80 2.05 -34.69
CA ASP A 305 17.00 2.84 -34.93
C ASP A 305 18.12 2.02 -35.59
N GLN A 306 18.33 0.78 -35.14
CA GLN A 306 19.29 -0.13 -35.77
C GLN A 306 18.89 -0.44 -37.21
N LEU A 307 17.61 -0.69 -37.46
CA LEU A 307 17.11 -1.01 -38.79
C LEU A 307 17.20 0.18 -39.74
N GLN A 308 16.96 1.40 -39.27
CA GLN A 308 17.16 2.63 -40.05
C GLN A 308 18.60 2.71 -40.57
N ALA A 309 19.59 2.52 -39.69
CA ALA A 309 21.00 2.59 -40.08
C ALA A 309 21.36 1.56 -41.17
N VAL A 310 20.84 0.33 -41.06
CA VAL A 310 21.02 -0.71 -42.07
C VAL A 310 20.37 -0.31 -43.39
N GLN A 311 19.12 0.18 -43.36
CA GLN A 311 18.40 0.54 -44.59
C GLN A 311 19.02 1.76 -45.29
N THR A 312 19.52 2.75 -44.53
CA THR A 312 20.30 3.87 -45.08
C THR A 312 21.52 3.39 -45.84
N ALA A 313 22.25 2.40 -45.31
CA ALA A 313 23.40 1.83 -46.01
C ALA A 313 22.99 1.09 -47.29
N ILE A 314 21.86 0.36 -47.28
CA ILE A 314 21.33 -0.31 -48.48
C ILE A 314 21.00 0.71 -49.57
N ILE A 315 20.24 1.76 -49.24
CA ILE A 315 19.84 2.82 -50.18
C ILE A 315 21.08 3.52 -50.76
N ASN A 316 22.04 3.91 -49.92
CA ASN A 316 23.24 4.62 -50.36
C ASN A 316 24.14 3.78 -51.27
N ASN A 317 24.16 2.45 -51.07
CA ASN A 317 24.99 1.53 -51.84
C ASN A 317 24.35 1.06 -53.16
N ASP A 318 23.10 1.45 -53.46
CA ASP A 318 22.49 1.11 -54.75
C ASP A 318 23.22 1.83 -55.91
N GLN A 319 23.90 1.08 -56.77
CA GLN A 319 24.65 1.64 -57.90
C GLN A 319 23.76 2.04 -59.08
N ASN A 320 22.53 1.52 -59.15
CA ASN A 320 21.60 1.79 -60.24
C ASN A 320 20.80 3.08 -60.03
N ALA A 321 20.80 3.61 -58.82
CA ALA A 321 20.18 4.88 -58.47
C ALA A 321 21.16 6.06 -58.60
N THR A 322 20.63 7.23 -58.94
CA THR A 322 21.35 8.51 -58.82
C THR A 322 21.30 9.05 -57.39
N ASN A 323 22.10 10.08 -57.10
CA ASN A 323 22.08 10.78 -55.82
C ASN A 323 20.69 11.36 -55.50
N GLU A 324 19.99 11.91 -56.51
CA GLU A 324 18.65 12.47 -56.30
C GLU A 324 17.61 11.38 -55.99
N GLU A 325 17.68 10.21 -56.65
CA GLU A 325 16.82 9.06 -56.36
C GLU A 325 17.08 8.47 -54.97
N LYS A 326 18.36 8.44 -54.53
CA LYS A 326 18.76 8.03 -53.18
C LYS A 326 18.25 8.98 -52.11
N GLU A 327 18.43 10.28 -52.30
CA GLU A 327 17.98 11.31 -51.35
C GLU A 327 16.46 11.23 -51.15
N ALA A 328 15.69 11.04 -52.23
CA ALA A 328 14.25 10.84 -52.14
C ALA A 328 13.87 9.60 -51.30
N ALA A 329 14.57 8.48 -51.46
CA ALA A 329 14.35 7.28 -50.65
C ALA A 329 14.79 7.44 -49.20
N ILE A 330 15.87 8.19 -48.92
CA ILE A 330 16.28 8.51 -47.54
C ILE A 330 15.21 9.34 -46.83
N GLN A 331 14.57 10.27 -47.52
CA GLN A 331 13.46 11.06 -46.96
C GLN A 331 12.20 10.21 -46.70
N GLN A 332 11.89 9.26 -47.59
CA GLN A 332 10.84 8.28 -47.36
C GLN A 332 11.16 7.38 -46.15
N LEU A 333 12.42 6.95 -46.02
CA LEU A 333 12.90 6.14 -44.90
C LEU A 333 12.75 6.89 -43.57
N ALA A 334 13.13 8.16 -43.52
CA ALA A 334 12.99 9.00 -42.32
C ALA A 334 11.52 9.14 -41.89
N THR A 335 10.60 9.21 -42.87
CA THR A 335 9.15 9.25 -42.63
C THR A 335 8.67 7.90 -42.05
N ALA A 336 9.03 6.78 -42.67
CA ALA A 336 8.68 5.44 -42.18
C ALA A 336 9.19 5.16 -40.75
N VAL A 337 10.41 5.62 -40.42
CA VAL A 337 10.98 5.52 -39.07
C VAL A 337 10.18 6.35 -38.06
N THR A 338 9.84 7.59 -38.43
CA THR A 338 9.06 8.49 -37.57
C THR A 338 7.69 7.89 -37.27
N ASP A 339 7.01 7.38 -38.29
CA ASP A 339 5.71 6.73 -38.16
C ASP A 339 5.79 5.47 -37.29
N ALA A 340 6.83 4.64 -37.48
CA ALA A 340 7.05 3.45 -36.65
C ALA A 340 7.22 3.80 -35.16
N LYS A 341 8.06 4.80 -34.85
CA LYS A 341 8.29 5.25 -33.46
C LYS A 341 7.05 5.88 -32.84
N ASN A 342 6.26 6.63 -33.62
CA ASN A 342 5.00 7.20 -33.17
C ASN A 342 3.98 6.11 -32.84
N ASN A 343 3.85 5.09 -33.70
CA ASN A 343 2.96 3.96 -33.48
C ASN A 343 3.37 3.15 -32.24
N ILE A 344 4.67 2.89 -32.03
CA ILE A 344 5.18 2.25 -30.80
C ILE A 344 4.85 3.08 -29.55
N THR A 345 4.99 4.41 -29.64
CA THR A 345 4.67 5.31 -28.52
C THR A 345 3.18 5.29 -28.18
N ALA A 346 2.32 5.24 -29.20
CA ALA A 346 0.86 5.23 -29.05
C ALA A 346 0.28 3.89 -28.55
N ALA A 347 0.98 2.77 -28.74
CA ALA A 347 0.54 1.47 -28.24
C ALA A 347 0.43 1.47 -26.69
N THR A 348 -0.60 0.82 -26.15
CA THR A 348 -0.85 0.81 -24.70
C THR A 348 -0.32 -0.46 -24.03
N ASP A 349 -0.28 -1.58 -24.74
CA ASP A 349 0.11 -2.89 -24.22
C ASP A 349 1.34 -3.46 -24.96
N ASN A 350 1.91 -4.54 -24.43
CA ASN A 350 3.08 -5.19 -25.01
C ASN A 350 2.82 -5.71 -26.44
N ASN A 351 1.63 -6.25 -26.69
CA ASN A 351 1.26 -6.81 -27.99
C ASN A 351 1.10 -5.73 -29.07
N GLY A 352 0.51 -4.59 -28.72
CA GLY A 352 0.41 -3.42 -29.57
C GLY A 352 1.78 -2.85 -29.90
N VAL A 353 2.71 -2.82 -28.93
CA VAL A 353 4.11 -2.43 -29.19
C VAL A 353 4.78 -3.36 -30.19
N ASP A 354 4.64 -4.69 -30.02
CA ASP A 354 5.22 -5.67 -30.94
C ASP A 354 4.61 -5.55 -32.35
N THR A 355 3.29 -5.38 -32.44
CA THR A 355 2.58 -5.18 -33.71
C THR A 355 3.05 -3.91 -34.43
N ALA A 356 3.16 -2.78 -33.71
CA ALA A 356 3.63 -1.51 -34.26
C ALA A 356 5.09 -1.61 -34.72
N LYS A 357 5.94 -2.28 -33.92
CA LYS A 357 7.34 -2.54 -34.26
C LYS A 357 7.44 -3.34 -35.55
N ASP A 358 6.74 -4.46 -35.66
CA ASP A 358 6.82 -5.33 -36.84
C ASP A 358 6.30 -4.65 -38.11
N ALA A 359 5.20 -3.89 -38.01
CA ALA A 359 4.70 -3.06 -39.11
C ALA A 359 5.75 -2.01 -39.54
N GLY A 360 6.38 -1.34 -38.57
CA GLY A 360 7.46 -0.38 -38.81
C GLY A 360 8.66 -1.00 -39.51
N LYS A 361 9.10 -2.19 -39.06
CA LYS A 361 10.21 -2.93 -39.68
C LYS A 361 9.94 -3.24 -41.15
N ASN A 362 8.73 -3.72 -41.46
CA ASN A 362 8.32 -4.00 -42.83
C ASN A 362 8.31 -2.73 -43.71
N SER A 363 7.77 -1.62 -43.20
CA SER A 363 7.75 -0.34 -43.95
C SER A 363 9.15 0.17 -44.25
N ILE A 364 10.05 0.15 -43.25
CA ILE A 364 11.45 0.54 -43.41
C ILE A 364 12.16 -0.33 -44.45
N GLN A 365 12.08 -1.66 -44.33
CA GLN A 365 12.74 -2.60 -45.25
C GLN A 365 12.24 -2.49 -46.69
N SER A 366 10.99 -2.06 -46.89
CA SER A 366 10.42 -1.88 -48.23
C SER A 366 10.90 -0.60 -48.93
N THR A 367 11.54 0.33 -48.21
CA THR A 367 11.95 1.62 -48.76
C THR A 367 13.24 1.49 -49.57
N GLN A 368 13.16 1.69 -50.89
CA GLN A 368 14.28 1.54 -51.83
C GLN A 368 14.36 2.75 -52.78
N PRO A 369 15.54 3.10 -53.30
CA PRO A 369 15.65 4.16 -54.29
C PRO A 369 14.95 3.77 -55.60
N ALA A 370 14.43 4.77 -56.30
CA ALA A 370 14.07 4.60 -57.69
C ALA A 370 15.35 4.35 -58.52
N THR A 371 15.22 3.62 -59.62
CA THR A 371 16.35 3.29 -60.52
C THR A 371 16.00 3.59 -61.97
N ALA A 372 15.12 4.56 -62.19
CA ALA A 372 14.53 4.84 -63.50
C ALA A 372 15.50 5.65 -64.37
N VAL A 373 16.26 6.58 -63.78
CA VAL A 373 17.11 7.51 -64.53
C VAL A 373 18.17 6.76 -65.37
N LYS A 374 18.96 5.88 -64.74
CA LYS A 374 20.00 5.10 -65.44
C LYS A 374 19.40 4.07 -66.38
N SER A 375 18.29 3.44 -66.01
CA SER A 375 17.62 2.44 -66.84
C SER A 375 17.07 3.06 -68.13
N ASN A 376 16.41 4.22 -68.03
CA ASN A 376 15.91 4.95 -69.19
C ASN A 376 17.04 5.44 -70.09
N ALA A 377 18.13 5.96 -69.52
CA ALA A 377 19.29 6.38 -70.30
C ALA A 377 19.93 5.22 -71.10
N LYS A 378 20.02 4.02 -70.52
CA LYS A 378 20.51 2.83 -71.24
C LYS A 378 19.57 2.43 -72.38
N ASN A 379 18.26 2.53 -72.18
CA ASN A 379 17.27 2.27 -73.23
C ASN A 379 17.38 3.28 -74.39
N ASP A 380 17.63 4.56 -74.10
CA ASP A 380 17.84 5.58 -75.13
C ASP A 380 19.10 5.29 -75.97
N VAL A 381 20.19 4.83 -75.32
CA VAL A 381 21.40 4.38 -76.01
C VAL A 381 21.10 3.16 -76.89
N ASP A 382 20.33 2.18 -76.41
CA ASP A 382 19.94 1.02 -77.22
C ASP A 382 19.13 1.38 -78.45
N GLN A 383 18.23 2.36 -78.31
CA GLN A 383 17.45 2.87 -79.43
C GLN A 383 18.35 3.55 -80.45
N ALA A 384 19.32 4.36 -80.02
CA ALA A 384 20.30 5.00 -80.91
C ALA A 384 21.16 3.97 -81.66
N VAL A 385 21.64 2.93 -80.98
CA VAL A 385 22.37 1.81 -81.60
C VAL A 385 21.54 1.12 -82.67
N THR A 386 20.27 0.84 -82.36
CA THR A 386 19.35 0.18 -83.31
C THR A 386 19.16 1.03 -84.56
N THR A 387 18.92 2.33 -84.39
CA THR A 387 18.76 3.29 -85.49
C THR A 387 20.05 3.42 -86.31
N GLN A 388 21.21 3.52 -85.67
CA GLN A 388 22.47 3.69 -86.40
C GLN A 388 22.86 2.44 -87.19
N ASN A 389 22.69 1.26 -86.62
CA ASN A 389 22.97 0.01 -87.33
C ASN A 389 22.11 -0.13 -88.59
N GLN A 390 20.84 0.31 -88.55
CA GLN A 390 19.98 0.36 -89.74
C GLN A 390 20.50 1.36 -90.79
N ALA A 391 20.98 2.53 -90.36
CA ALA A 391 21.58 3.52 -91.27
C ALA A 391 22.86 2.98 -91.94
N ILE A 392 23.73 2.32 -91.17
CA ILE A 392 24.93 1.64 -91.66
C ILE A 392 24.56 0.55 -92.68
N ASP A 393 23.56 -0.29 -92.38
CA ASP A 393 23.09 -1.34 -93.30
C ASP A 393 22.59 -0.78 -94.63
N ASN A 394 21.90 0.37 -94.58
CA ASN A 394 21.36 1.05 -95.75
C ASN A 394 22.42 1.83 -96.56
N THR A 395 23.69 1.86 -96.14
CA THR A 395 24.75 2.52 -96.91
C THR A 395 25.10 1.67 -98.14
N THR A 396 24.69 2.11 -99.34
CA THR A 396 24.82 1.34 -100.59
C THR A 396 26.27 1.23 -101.09
N ASP A 397 27.06 2.25 -100.80
CA ASP A 397 28.41 2.42 -101.36
C ASP A 397 29.46 1.73 -100.47
N ALA A 398 29.05 1.14 -99.35
CA ALA A 398 29.88 0.37 -98.44
C ALA A 398 29.76 -1.13 -98.67
N THR A 399 30.88 -1.84 -98.53
CA THR A 399 30.95 -3.31 -98.50
C THR A 399 30.46 -3.88 -97.17
N THR A 400 30.22 -5.19 -97.13
CA THR A 400 29.81 -5.93 -95.92
C THR A 400 30.87 -5.79 -94.82
N GLU A 401 32.15 -5.85 -95.18
CA GLU A 401 33.27 -5.71 -94.25
C GLU A 401 33.33 -4.31 -93.63
N GLU A 402 33.14 -3.25 -94.43
CA GLU A 402 33.10 -1.85 -93.94
C GLU A 402 31.89 -1.61 -93.03
N LYS A 403 30.72 -2.18 -93.36
CA LYS A 403 29.53 -2.12 -92.50
C LYS A 403 29.75 -2.83 -91.17
N ASN A 404 30.34 -4.03 -91.19
CA ASN A 404 30.61 -4.78 -89.97
C ASN A 404 31.62 -4.06 -89.08
N ALA A 405 32.65 -3.43 -89.65
CA ALA A 405 33.61 -2.62 -88.90
C ALA A 405 32.93 -1.43 -88.20
N ALA A 406 32.04 -0.71 -88.90
CA ALA A 406 31.26 0.38 -88.31
C ALA A 406 30.32 -0.12 -87.19
N LYS A 407 29.65 -1.26 -87.37
CA LYS A 407 28.80 -1.88 -86.34
C LYS A 407 29.58 -2.29 -85.09
N ASP A 408 30.82 -2.77 -85.24
CA ASP A 408 31.70 -3.09 -84.11
C ASP A 408 32.07 -1.82 -83.31
N LEU A 409 32.32 -0.70 -84.00
CA LEU A 409 32.52 0.60 -83.34
C LEU A 409 31.27 1.07 -82.60
N VAL A 410 30.08 0.90 -83.19
CA VAL A 410 28.79 1.20 -82.53
C VAL A 410 28.63 0.37 -81.25
N LEU A 411 28.95 -0.92 -81.31
CA LEU A 411 28.88 -1.81 -80.14
C LEU A 411 29.85 -1.37 -79.02
N LYS A 412 31.10 -1.03 -79.37
CA LYS A 412 32.08 -0.50 -78.41
C LYS A 412 31.62 0.81 -77.77
N ALA A 413 31.03 1.71 -78.57
CA ALA A 413 30.46 2.96 -78.06
C ALA A 413 29.32 2.71 -77.06
N LYS A 414 28.44 1.73 -77.36
CA LYS A 414 27.38 1.30 -76.43
C LYS A 414 27.95 0.77 -75.11
N GLU A 415 28.90 -0.15 -75.16
CA GLU A 415 29.51 -0.74 -73.97
C GLU A 415 30.16 0.32 -73.07
N LYS A 416 30.86 1.27 -73.69
CA LYS A 416 31.43 2.42 -72.97
C LYS A 416 30.33 3.28 -72.34
N ALA A 417 29.30 3.64 -73.10
CA ALA A 417 28.18 4.45 -72.60
C ALA A 417 27.49 3.80 -71.39
N TYR A 418 27.30 2.48 -71.43
CA TYR A 418 26.71 1.73 -70.32
C TYR A 418 27.54 1.82 -69.04
N GLN A 419 28.86 1.70 -69.15
CA GLN A 419 29.78 1.83 -68.00
C GLN A 419 29.78 3.26 -67.46
N ASP A 420 29.85 4.26 -68.35
CA ASP A 420 29.82 5.67 -67.95
C ASP A 420 28.49 6.03 -67.26
N ILE A 421 27.36 5.57 -67.78
CA ILE A 421 26.03 5.76 -67.16
C ILE A 421 25.96 5.07 -65.79
N LEU A 422 26.52 3.86 -65.65
CA LEU A 422 26.54 3.15 -64.37
C LEU A 422 27.37 3.92 -63.33
N ASN A 423 28.50 4.50 -63.73
CA ASN A 423 29.41 5.25 -62.86
C ASN A 423 28.94 6.67 -62.56
N ALA A 424 28.04 7.22 -63.39
CA ALA A 424 27.44 8.53 -63.17
C ALA A 424 26.73 8.60 -61.81
N GLN A 425 26.90 9.71 -61.10
CA GLN A 425 26.36 9.87 -59.75
C GLN A 425 25.07 10.69 -59.75
N THR A 426 25.00 11.74 -60.56
CA THR A 426 23.81 12.62 -60.61
C THR A 426 22.95 12.36 -61.83
N THR A 427 21.68 12.75 -61.74
CA THR A 427 20.74 12.74 -62.88
C THR A 427 21.25 13.58 -64.05
N ASN A 428 21.92 14.69 -63.76
CA ASN A 428 22.53 15.53 -64.77
C ASN A 428 23.70 14.83 -65.46
N ASP A 429 24.59 14.15 -64.71
CA ASP A 429 25.70 13.38 -65.31
C ASP A 429 25.17 12.28 -66.22
N VAL A 430 24.16 11.53 -65.77
CA VAL A 430 23.52 10.47 -66.59
C VAL A 430 22.96 11.06 -67.89
N THR A 431 22.29 12.21 -67.80
CA THR A 431 21.71 12.89 -68.97
C THR A 431 22.79 13.31 -69.95
N GLN A 432 23.86 13.97 -69.48
CA GLN A 432 24.98 14.41 -70.31
C GLN A 432 25.71 13.24 -70.98
N ILE A 433 26.01 12.18 -70.22
CA ILE A 433 26.68 10.98 -70.76
C ILE A 433 25.80 10.32 -71.82
N LYS A 434 24.50 10.19 -71.57
CA LYS A 434 23.54 9.63 -72.52
C LYS A 434 23.46 10.47 -73.79
N ASP A 435 23.31 11.79 -73.68
CA ASP A 435 23.22 12.69 -74.85
C ASP A 435 24.51 12.64 -75.69
N GLN A 436 25.68 12.61 -75.03
CA GLN A 436 26.97 12.46 -75.71
C GLN A 436 27.09 11.09 -76.40
N ALA A 437 26.74 10.00 -75.70
CA ALA A 437 26.80 8.66 -76.26
C ALA A 437 25.90 8.50 -77.49
N VAL A 438 24.68 9.05 -77.46
CA VAL A 438 23.76 9.05 -78.60
C VAL A 438 24.38 9.80 -79.78
N THR A 439 25.00 10.95 -79.52
CA THR A 439 25.69 11.75 -80.55
C THR A 439 26.87 10.99 -81.15
N ASP A 440 27.72 10.39 -80.30
CA ASP A 440 28.88 9.61 -80.72
C ASP A 440 28.47 8.41 -81.57
N ILE A 441 27.42 7.68 -81.16
CA ILE A 441 26.87 6.55 -81.91
C ILE A 441 26.35 7.01 -83.28
N GLN A 442 25.56 8.07 -83.33
CA GLN A 442 25.02 8.60 -84.59
C GLN A 442 26.11 9.07 -85.56
N GLY A 443 27.27 9.49 -85.05
CA GLY A 443 28.42 9.89 -85.84
C GLY A 443 29.21 8.74 -86.50
N ILE A 444 28.95 7.48 -86.13
CA ILE A 444 29.67 6.31 -86.68
C ILE A 444 29.05 5.89 -88.01
N THR A 445 29.69 6.22 -89.12
CA THR A 445 29.24 5.83 -90.48
C THR A 445 30.06 4.66 -91.03
N ALA A 446 29.49 3.94 -92.01
CA ALA A 446 30.28 2.98 -92.78
C ALA A 446 31.35 3.71 -93.60
N ASP A 447 32.52 3.10 -93.72
CA ASP A 447 33.53 3.52 -94.71
C ASP A 447 33.01 3.17 -96.11
N THR A 448 33.27 4.02 -97.09
CA THR A 448 32.86 3.84 -98.51
C THR A 448 34.07 3.87 -99.44
N THR A 449 35.28 3.88 -98.89
CA THR A 449 36.50 4.07 -99.67
C THR A 449 36.83 2.88 -100.56
N ILE A 450 36.40 1.64 -100.23
CA ILE A 450 36.76 0.47 -101.03
C ILE A 450 36.19 0.54 -102.45
N LYS A 451 34.88 0.82 -102.59
CA LYS A 451 34.26 0.97 -103.92
C LYS A 451 34.78 2.21 -104.65
N ASP A 452 34.98 3.31 -103.94
CA ASP A 452 35.47 4.56 -104.53
C ASP A 452 36.90 4.42 -105.09
N VAL A 453 37.78 3.77 -104.33
CA VAL A 453 39.15 3.47 -104.76
C VAL A 453 39.13 2.53 -105.96
N ALA A 454 38.35 1.44 -105.91
CA ALA A 454 38.26 0.50 -107.03
C ALA A 454 37.74 1.15 -108.32
N LYS A 455 36.70 2.00 -108.24
CA LYS A 455 36.20 2.79 -109.39
C LYS A 455 37.27 3.76 -109.91
N GLY A 456 38.01 4.40 -109.00
CA GLY A 456 39.12 5.30 -109.35
C GLY A 456 40.25 4.57 -110.09
N GLU A 457 40.66 3.40 -109.60
CA GLU A 457 41.67 2.54 -110.22
C GLU A 457 41.22 2.03 -111.59
N LEU A 458 39.97 1.59 -111.71
CA LEU A 458 39.39 1.12 -112.97
C LEU A 458 39.34 2.26 -114.01
N THR A 459 38.96 3.47 -113.58
CA THR A 459 38.97 4.68 -114.42
C THR A 459 40.38 5.03 -114.88
N ALA A 460 41.37 4.95 -113.99
CA ALA A 460 42.77 5.17 -114.34
C ALA A 460 43.26 4.16 -115.38
N LYS A 461 42.93 2.87 -115.21
CA LYS A 461 43.27 1.80 -116.17
C LYS A 461 42.62 1.99 -117.52
N ALA A 462 41.35 2.40 -117.56
CA ALA A 462 40.67 2.73 -118.80
C ALA A 462 41.34 3.90 -119.54
N ASN A 463 41.73 4.96 -118.82
CA ASN A 463 42.45 6.09 -119.40
C ASN A 463 43.83 5.70 -119.94
N GLU A 464 44.58 4.86 -119.21
CA GLU A 464 45.85 4.28 -119.69
C GLU A 464 45.64 3.51 -120.99
N GLN A 465 44.61 2.67 -121.06
CA GLN A 465 44.30 1.88 -122.25
C GLN A 465 43.91 2.75 -123.45
N LYS A 466 43.11 3.81 -123.25
CA LYS A 466 42.78 4.79 -124.30
C LYS A 466 44.01 5.52 -124.82
N ALA A 467 44.94 5.88 -123.93
CA ALA A 467 46.20 6.51 -124.32
C ALA A 467 47.08 5.58 -125.18
N LEU A 468 47.05 4.26 -124.92
CA LEU A 468 47.69 3.25 -125.76
C LEU A 468 47.01 3.13 -127.14
N ILE A 469 45.68 3.06 -127.17
CA ILE A 469 44.88 3.01 -128.42
C ILE A 469 45.19 4.21 -129.33
N ALA A 470 45.30 5.41 -128.76
CA ALA A 470 45.65 6.62 -129.51
C ALA A 470 47.00 6.50 -130.23
N GLN A 471 47.97 5.78 -129.64
CA GLN A 471 49.34 5.61 -130.14
C GLN A 471 49.51 4.45 -131.14
N THR A 472 48.47 3.69 -131.45
CA THR A 472 48.54 2.57 -132.42
C THR A 472 48.77 3.08 -133.85
N ALA A 473 49.91 2.72 -134.46
CA ALA A 473 50.43 3.36 -135.68
C ALA A 473 49.71 2.99 -136.99
N ASP A 474 48.98 1.86 -137.02
CA ASP A 474 48.35 1.32 -138.24
C ASP A 474 46.82 1.22 -138.16
N ALA A 475 46.20 1.80 -137.12
CA ALA A 475 44.75 1.82 -136.93
C ALA A 475 44.13 3.10 -137.50
N THR A 476 43.03 2.94 -138.24
CA THR A 476 42.22 4.05 -138.76
C THR A 476 41.55 4.84 -137.62
N THR A 477 41.13 6.07 -137.91
CA THR A 477 40.39 6.90 -136.95
C THR A 477 39.12 6.19 -136.45
N GLU A 478 38.38 5.55 -137.35
CA GLU A 478 37.20 4.75 -137.02
C GLU A 478 37.50 3.53 -136.13
N GLU A 479 38.62 2.81 -136.38
CA GLU A 479 39.02 1.66 -135.55
C GLU A 479 39.45 2.07 -134.14
N LYS A 480 40.14 3.21 -133.99
CA LYS A 480 40.51 3.76 -132.66
C LYS A 480 39.30 4.23 -131.87
N GLU A 481 38.35 4.87 -132.55
CA GLU A 481 37.09 5.31 -131.94
C GLU A 481 36.25 4.11 -131.46
N GLN A 482 36.14 3.05 -132.28
CA GLN A 482 35.47 1.81 -131.86
C GLN A 482 36.17 1.14 -130.67
N ALA A 483 37.51 1.10 -130.64
CA ALA A 483 38.26 0.55 -129.51
C ALA A 483 38.08 1.39 -128.24
N ASN A 484 38.05 2.72 -128.34
CA ASN A 484 37.75 3.61 -127.21
C ASN A 484 36.32 3.41 -126.68
N GLN A 485 35.34 3.25 -127.58
CA GLN A 485 33.95 2.93 -127.19
C GLN A 485 33.85 1.58 -126.47
N GLN A 486 34.65 0.58 -126.87
CA GLN A 486 34.72 -0.70 -126.14
C GLN A 486 35.35 -0.52 -124.75
N VAL A 487 36.40 0.29 -124.61
CA VAL A 487 36.99 0.62 -123.30
C VAL A 487 35.98 1.35 -122.42
N ASP A 488 35.22 2.30 -122.95
CA ASP A 488 34.16 3.01 -122.23
C ASP A 488 33.00 2.09 -121.81
N ALA A 489 32.61 1.16 -122.67
CA ALA A 489 31.60 0.16 -122.35
C ALA A 489 32.06 -0.77 -121.23
N GLN A 490 33.33 -1.23 -121.26
CA GLN A 490 33.90 -2.08 -120.21
C GLN A 490 34.12 -1.32 -118.91
N LEU A 491 34.54 -0.05 -118.96
CA LEU A 491 34.62 0.82 -117.78
C LEU A 491 33.25 1.02 -117.15
N THR A 492 32.22 1.27 -117.96
CA THR A 492 30.83 1.41 -117.49
C THR A 492 30.35 0.12 -116.82
N GLN A 493 30.61 -1.03 -117.45
CA GLN A 493 30.23 -2.33 -116.90
C GLN A 493 30.99 -2.66 -115.61
N GLY A 494 32.30 -2.42 -115.57
CA GLY A 494 33.11 -2.65 -114.37
C GLY A 494 32.71 -1.72 -113.22
N ASN A 495 32.43 -0.44 -113.49
CA ASN A 495 31.89 0.47 -112.49
C ASN A 495 30.51 0.00 -111.96
N GLN A 496 29.64 -0.55 -112.82
CA GLN A 496 28.37 -1.16 -112.40
C GLN A 496 28.58 -2.44 -111.57
N ASN A 497 29.57 -3.25 -111.91
CA ASN A 497 29.90 -4.45 -111.13
C ASN A 497 30.38 -4.05 -109.73
N ILE A 498 31.29 -3.07 -109.63
CA ILE A 498 31.78 -2.53 -108.35
C ILE A 498 30.64 -1.88 -107.57
N GLU A 499 29.73 -1.16 -108.22
CA GLU A 499 28.53 -0.60 -107.59
C GLU A 499 27.67 -1.69 -106.93
N ASN A 500 27.45 -2.79 -107.65
CA ASN A 500 26.61 -3.91 -107.20
C ASN A 500 27.32 -4.86 -106.23
N ALA A 501 28.65 -4.82 -106.16
CA ALA A 501 29.47 -5.63 -105.27
C ALA A 501 29.04 -5.46 -103.81
N GLN A 502 28.93 -6.55 -103.06
CA GLN A 502 28.49 -6.53 -101.67
C GLN A 502 29.63 -6.75 -100.69
N SER A 503 30.73 -7.33 -101.14
CA SER A 503 31.92 -7.62 -100.34
C SER A 503 33.19 -7.08 -100.99
N ILE A 504 34.27 -7.01 -100.21
CA ILE A 504 35.61 -6.73 -100.73
C ILE A 504 36.01 -7.72 -101.84
N ASP A 505 35.67 -9.00 -101.67
CA ASP A 505 35.96 -10.04 -102.66
C ASP A 505 35.21 -9.79 -103.96
N ASP A 506 33.94 -9.37 -103.91
CA ASP A 506 33.15 -9.02 -105.10
C ASP A 506 33.73 -7.80 -105.83
N VAL A 507 34.27 -6.82 -105.10
CA VAL A 507 34.91 -5.63 -105.69
C VAL A 507 36.22 -5.99 -106.42
N ASN A 508 36.92 -7.03 -105.96
CA ASN A 508 38.21 -7.45 -106.50
C ASN A 508 38.10 -8.38 -107.73
N THR A 509 36.91 -8.89 -108.06
CA THR A 509 36.62 -9.77 -109.21
C THR A 509 35.92 -9.03 -110.35
#